data_AF-A0A7S4A0T4-F1
#
_entry.id   AF-A0A7S4A0T4-F1
#
_cell.length_a   1.000
_cell.length_b   1.000
_cell.length_c   1.000
_cell.angle_alpha   90.00
_cell.angle_beta   90.00
_cell.angle_gamma   90.00
#
_symmetry.space_group_name_H-M   'P 1'
#
loop_
_entity.id
_entity.type
_entity.pdbx_description
1 polymer ?
#
loop_
_entity_poly.entity_id
_entity_poly.type
_entity_poly.pdbx_seq_one_letter_code
_entity_poly.pdbx_strand_id
1 'polypeptide(L)'
;PLNDWRVDNVTSMGSMFYSASAFNQPLGDWNVESVTDMSCMFCGAASFDHPLEAWKVDNVTSMHAMFNGASSYRHPLAEWRIDNVTNMGHMFAGASAFIQPLGNWKLRPGCQTTSMFAATDFNNSRPVESEAPAPAPASLVPEAEIANGLPDPAGAADAVEAAVAVAHAEIAEARRTGALDEEAAAVAWAAA
;
A
#
# COMPACT_ATOMS: atom_id res chain seq x y z
N PRO A 1 -2.77 -25.97 -9.66
CA PRO A 1 -2.30 -24.57 -9.61
C PRO A 1 -2.78 -23.81 -10.85
N LEU A 2 -3.13 -22.52 -10.73
CA LEU A 2 -3.60 -21.72 -11.88
C LEU A 2 -2.46 -21.06 -12.66
N ASN A 3 -1.26 -20.95 -12.09
CA ASN A 3 -0.10 -20.34 -12.77
C ASN A 3 0.34 -21.12 -14.03
N ASP A 4 0.04 -22.42 -14.10
CA ASP A 4 0.39 -23.27 -15.25
C ASP A 4 -0.59 -23.10 -16.44
N TRP A 5 -1.65 -22.30 -16.27
CA TRP A 5 -2.64 -22.10 -17.31
C TRP A 5 -2.10 -21.20 -18.42
N ARG A 6 -2.22 -21.68 -19.65
CA ARG A 6 -1.89 -20.92 -20.84
C ARG A 6 -3.08 -20.07 -21.28
N VAL A 7 -2.98 -18.78 -21.03
CA VAL A 7 -4.01 -17.78 -21.37
C VAL A 7 -3.58 -16.81 -22.47
N ASP A 8 -2.46 -17.10 -23.15
CA ASP A 8 -1.82 -16.21 -24.13
C ASP A 8 -2.69 -15.83 -25.34
N ASN A 9 -3.73 -16.62 -25.65
CA ASN A 9 -4.66 -16.35 -26.75
C ASN A 9 -6.07 -15.95 -26.28
N VAL A 10 -6.27 -15.79 -24.97
CA VAL A 10 -7.57 -15.40 -24.42
C VAL A 10 -7.79 -13.90 -24.68
N THR A 11 -8.92 -13.55 -25.30
CA THR A 11 -9.24 -12.17 -25.65
C THR A 11 -10.26 -11.51 -24.72
N SER A 12 -11.03 -12.29 -23.96
CA SER A 12 -11.93 -11.81 -22.90
C SER A 12 -11.76 -12.68 -21.66
N MET A 13 -11.54 -12.02 -20.53
CA MET A 13 -11.52 -12.60 -19.19
C MET A 13 -12.69 -12.06 -18.34
N GLY A 14 -13.71 -11.52 -19.02
CA GLY A 14 -14.88 -10.95 -18.36
C GLY A 14 -15.53 -11.92 -17.40
N SER A 15 -15.80 -11.48 -16.17
CA SER A 15 -16.48 -12.23 -15.12
C SER A 15 -15.81 -13.56 -14.70
N MET A 16 -14.54 -13.81 -15.05
CA MET A 16 -13.89 -15.11 -14.82
C MET A 16 -13.92 -15.57 -13.35
N PHE A 17 -13.78 -14.65 -12.39
CA PHE A 17 -13.86 -14.91 -10.94
C PHE A 17 -15.00 -14.13 -10.27
N TYR A 18 -16.08 -13.86 -11.00
CA TYR A 18 -17.23 -13.13 -10.49
C TYR A 18 -17.84 -13.81 -9.26
N SER A 19 -18.00 -13.04 -8.18
CA SER A 19 -18.51 -13.46 -6.87
C SER A 19 -17.77 -14.65 -6.23
N ALA A 20 -16.55 -14.94 -6.68
CA ALA A 20 -15.71 -15.95 -6.07
C ALA A 20 -15.07 -15.39 -4.78
N SER A 21 -15.90 -15.16 -3.75
CA SER A 21 -15.52 -14.42 -2.54
C SER A 21 -14.33 -14.99 -1.79
N ALA A 22 -14.10 -16.31 -1.87
CA ALA A 22 -12.98 -17.02 -1.27
C ALA A 22 -11.76 -17.18 -2.21
N PHE A 23 -11.85 -16.71 -3.46
CA PHE A 23 -10.76 -16.82 -4.41
C PHE A 23 -9.59 -15.91 -3.99
N ASN A 24 -8.44 -16.53 -3.77
CA ASN A 24 -7.20 -15.83 -3.45
C ASN A 24 -6.01 -16.70 -3.90
N GLN A 25 -5.88 -16.87 -5.22
CA GLN A 25 -4.77 -17.61 -5.82
C GLN A 25 -3.90 -16.64 -6.62
N PRO A 26 -2.58 -16.90 -6.71
CA PRO A 26 -1.71 -16.08 -7.53
C PRO A 26 -2.10 -16.17 -9.01
N LEU A 27 -2.02 -15.04 -9.71
CA LEU A 27 -2.27 -14.92 -11.15
C LEU A 27 -1.22 -14.04 -11.86
N GLY A 28 -0.19 -13.57 -11.13
CA GLY A 28 0.78 -12.61 -11.64
C GLY A 28 1.57 -13.10 -12.85
N ASP A 29 1.71 -14.42 -13.03
CA ASP A 29 2.45 -15.04 -14.13
C ASP A 29 1.63 -15.16 -15.44
N TRP A 30 0.35 -14.78 -15.41
CA TRP A 30 -0.50 -14.87 -16.59
C TRP A 30 -0.11 -13.86 -17.67
N ASN A 31 0.09 -14.36 -18.90
CA ASN A 31 0.25 -13.49 -20.06
C ASN A 31 -1.14 -13.02 -20.55
N VAL A 32 -1.51 -11.80 -20.20
CA VAL A 32 -2.78 -11.15 -20.57
C VAL A 32 -2.66 -10.18 -21.74
N GLU A 33 -1.54 -10.16 -22.48
CA GLU A 33 -1.31 -9.20 -23.57
C GLU A 33 -2.41 -9.23 -24.65
N SER A 34 -3.03 -10.39 -24.91
CA SER A 34 -4.10 -10.54 -25.91
C SER A 34 -5.48 -10.14 -25.41
N VAL A 35 -5.64 -9.87 -24.12
CA VAL A 35 -6.94 -9.60 -23.49
C VAL A 35 -7.41 -8.19 -23.81
N THR A 36 -8.67 -8.09 -24.23
CA THR A 36 -9.32 -6.82 -24.58
C THR A 36 -10.45 -6.44 -23.62
N ASP A 37 -10.98 -7.41 -22.87
CA ASP A 37 -12.05 -7.22 -21.91
C ASP A 37 -11.75 -7.95 -20.59
N MET A 38 -11.70 -7.18 -19.51
CA MET A 38 -11.51 -7.65 -18.13
C MET A 38 -12.70 -7.25 -17.24
N SER A 39 -13.85 -6.94 -17.84
CA SER A 39 -15.03 -6.50 -17.10
C SER A 39 -15.44 -7.51 -16.02
N CYS A 40 -15.71 -7.02 -14.81
CA CYS A 40 -16.13 -7.84 -13.67
C CYS A 40 -15.22 -9.03 -13.32
N MET A 41 -13.97 -9.09 -13.79
CA MET A 41 -13.10 -10.27 -13.63
C MET A 41 -12.97 -10.72 -12.18
N PHE A 42 -12.83 -9.77 -11.23
CA PHE A 42 -12.75 -9.99 -9.78
C PHE A 42 -13.92 -9.35 -9.03
N CYS A 43 -15.03 -9.06 -9.70
CA CYS A 43 -16.18 -8.41 -9.05
C CYS A 43 -16.75 -9.34 -7.97
N GLY A 44 -16.75 -8.92 -6.71
CA GLY A 44 -17.17 -9.71 -5.56
C GLY A 44 -16.15 -10.76 -5.09
N ALA A 45 -14.93 -10.77 -5.63
CA ALA A 45 -13.83 -11.60 -5.14
C ALA A 45 -13.20 -10.98 -3.88
N ALA A 46 -13.98 -10.94 -2.79
CA ALA A 46 -13.66 -10.18 -1.58
C ALA A 46 -12.29 -10.52 -0.95
N SER A 47 -11.85 -11.77 -1.06
CA SER A 47 -10.57 -12.24 -0.49
C SER A 47 -9.37 -12.11 -1.42
N PHE A 48 -9.54 -11.69 -2.68
CA PHE A 48 -8.45 -11.64 -3.65
C PHE A 48 -7.46 -10.53 -3.29
N ASP A 49 -6.19 -10.92 -3.08
CA ASP A 49 -5.13 -10.02 -2.62
C ASP A 49 -3.76 -10.47 -3.14
N HIS A 50 -3.64 -10.58 -4.46
CA HIS A 50 -2.39 -10.94 -5.12
C HIS A 50 -1.91 -9.86 -6.10
N PRO A 51 -0.59 -9.71 -6.26
CA PRO A 51 0.01 -8.74 -7.18
C PRO A 51 -0.39 -9.00 -8.63
N LEU A 52 -0.65 -7.91 -9.36
CA LEU A 52 -1.01 -7.89 -10.79
C LEU A 52 -0.21 -6.83 -11.57
N GLU A 53 0.82 -6.24 -10.98
CA GLU A 53 1.63 -5.15 -11.55
C GLU A 53 2.29 -5.57 -12.87
N ALA A 54 2.67 -6.85 -12.98
CA ALA A 54 3.36 -7.41 -14.13
C ALA A 54 2.44 -7.61 -15.35
N TRP A 55 1.13 -7.47 -15.20
CA TRP A 55 0.19 -7.63 -16.31
C TRP A 55 0.31 -6.50 -17.32
N LYS A 56 0.49 -6.87 -18.58
CA LYS A 56 0.49 -5.94 -19.70
C LYS A 56 -0.93 -5.77 -20.24
N VAL A 57 -1.58 -4.71 -19.78
CA VAL A 57 -2.99 -4.42 -20.06
C VAL A 57 -3.19 -3.46 -21.24
N ASP A 58 -2.15 -3.22 -22.04
CA ASP A 58 -2.13 -2.23 -23.11
C ASP A 58 -3.25 -2.41 -24.14
N ASN A 59 -3.72 -3.63 -24.37
CA ASN A 59 -4.79 -3.96 -25.32
C ASN A 59 -6.20 -3.96 -24.69
N VAL A 60 -6.30 -3.76 -23.38
CA VAL A 60 -7.58 -3.78 -22.67
C VAL A 60 -8.38 -2.52 -23.01
N THR A 61 -9.65 -2.73 -23.36
CA THR A 61 -10.60 -1.67 -23.69
C THR A 61 -11.67 -1.50 -22.62
N SER A 62 -11.96 -2.54 -21.83
CA SER A 62 -12.96 -2.53 -20.76
C SER A 62 -12.40 -3.13 -19.48
N MET A 63 -12.44 -2.34 -18.41
CA MET A 63 -12.16 -2.74 -17.03
C MET A 63 -13.36 -2.45 -16.12
N HIS A 64 -14.57 -2.40 -16.71
CA HIS A 64 -15.80 -2.13 -16.00
C HIS A 64 -15.96 -3.04 -14.78
N ALA A 65 -16.10 -2.46 -13.58
CA ALA A 65 -16.29 -3.18 -12.33
C ALA A 65 -15.26 -4.30 -12.04
N MET A 66 -14.05 -4.24 -12.61
CA MET A 66 -13.06 -5.32 -12.52
C MET A 66 -12.77 -5.75 -11.07
N PHE A 67 -12.64 -4.80 -10.14
CA PHE A 67 -12.39 -5.03 -8.71
C PHE A 67 -13.55 -4.58 -7.82
N ASN A 68 -14.77 -4.46 -8.37
CA ASN A 68 -15.93 -4.03 -7.59
C ASN A 68 -16.19 -5.03 -6.45
N GLY A 69 -16.12 -4.60 -5.19
CA GLY A 69 -16.28 -5.45 -4.02
C GLY A 69 -15.10 -6.40 -3.75
N ALA A 70 -13.95 -6.24 -4.44
CA ALA A 70 -12.70 -6.91 -4.09
C ALA A 70 -12.05 -6.21 -2.88
N SER A 71 -12.71 -6.30 -1.73
CA SER A 71 -12.43 -5.47 -0.54
C SER A 71 -11.01 -5.64 0.03
N SER A 72 -10.34 -6.77 -0.23
CA SER A 72 -9.00 -7.06 0.29
C SER A 72 -7.85 -6.67 -0.65
N TYR A 73 -8.15 -6.30 -1.90
CA TYR A 73 -7.11 -6.01 -2.88
C TYR A 73 -6.36 -4.72 -2.53
N ARG A 74 -5.04 -4.82 -2.29
CA ARG A 74 -4.22 -3.69 -1.82
C ARG A 74 -2.99 -3.37 -2.68
N HIS A 75 -2.79 -4.13 -3.75
CA HIS A 75 -1.56 -4.06 -4.55
C HIS A 75 -1.59 -2.89 -5.53
N PRO A 76 -0.44 -2.27 -5.81
CA PRO A 76 -0.35 -1.14 -6.74
C PRO A 76 -0.71 -1.53 -8.17
N LEU A 77 -1.18 -0.55 -8.95
CA LEU A 77 -1.51 -0.70 -10.37
C LEU A 77 -0.93 0.44 -11.22
N ALA A 78 0.01 1.22 -10.65
CA ALA A 78 0.53 2.45 -11.25
C ALA A 78 1.26 2.23 -12.59
N GLU A 79 1.81 1.03 -12.81
CA GLU A 79 2.55 0.65 -14.02
C GLU A 79 1.64 0.26 -15.19
N TRP A 80 0.33 0.11 -14.96
CA TRP A 80 -0.61 -0.24 -16.01
C TRP A 80 -0.78 0.89 -17.03
N ARG A 81 -0.62 0.55 -18.31
CA ARG A 81 -0.89 1.44 -19.43
C ARG A 81 -2.35 1.34 -19.86
N ILE A 82 -3.17 2.27 -19.40
CA ILE A 82 -4.62 2.27 -19.61
C ILE A 82 -5.11 3.19 -20.74
N ASP A 83 -4.20 3.69 -21.60
CA ASP A 83 -4.53 4.68 -22.63
C ASP A 83 -5.62 4.22 -23.62
N ASN A 84 -5.83 2.91 -23.75
CA ASN A 84 -6.84 2.30 -24.63
C ASN A 84 -8.19 2.03 -23.95
N VAL A 85 -8.27 2.12 -22.63
CA VAL A 85 -9.47 1.78 -21.86
C VAL A 85 -10.56 2.83 -22.06
N THR A 86 -11.75 2.39 -22.44
CA THR A 86 -12.92 3.24 -22.68
C THR A 86 -13.94 3.17 -21.54
N ASN A 87 -13.90 2.13 -20.70
CA ASN A 87 -14.82 1.95 -19.59
C ASN A 87 -14.12 1.39 -18.34
N MET A 88 -14.17 2.18 -17.26
CA MET A 88 -13.71 1.86 -15.90
C MET A 88 -14.79 2.20 -14.86
N GLY A 89 -16.05 2.25 -15.28
CA GLY A 89 -17.17 2.47 -14.36
C GLY A 89 -17.14 1.42 -13.26
N HIS A 90 -17.29 1.84 -12.01
CA HIS A 90 -17.23 0.98 -10.82
C HIS A 90 -15.96 0.16 -10.64
N MET A 91 -14.85 0.45 -11.35
CA MET A 91 -13.66 -0.41 -11.38
C MET A 91 -13.18 -0.83 -9.99
N PHE A 92 -13.18 0.09 -9.01
CA PHE A 92 -12.77 -0.14 -7.63
C PHE A 92 -13.90 0.08 -6.62
N ALA A 93 -15.17 0.12 -7.06
CA ALA A 93 -16.27 0.39 -6.13
C ALA A 93 -16.29 -0.65 -5.00
N GLY A 94 -16.26 -0.23 -3.73
CA GLY A 94 -16.19 -1.15 -2.58
C GLY A 94 -14.87 -1.90 -2.40
N ALA A 95 -13.82 -1.60 -3.17
CA ALA A 95 -12.46 -2.11 -2.93
C ALA A 95 -11.78 -1.31 -1.80
N SER A 96 -12.25 -1.50 -0.57
CA SER A 96 -11.87 -0.68 0.59
C SER A 96 -10.37 -0.66 0.91
N ALA A 97 -9.64 -1.76 0.67
CA ALA A 97 -8.20 -1.82 0.91
C ALA A 97 -7.35 -1.15 -0.20
N PHE A 98 -7.96 -0.77 -1.33
CA PHE A 98 -7.24 -0.15 -2.44
C PHE A 98 -7.08 1.36 -2.21
N ILE A 99 -5.95 1.73 -1.61
CA ILE A 99 -5.56 3.11 -1.30
C ILE A 99 -4.29 3.57 -2.04
N GLN A 100 -3.85 2.80 -3.04
CA GLN A 100 -2.59 3.02 -3.74
C GLN A 100 -2.70 4.15 -4.76
N PRO A 101 -1.64 4.96 -4.96
CA PRO A 101 -1.62 5.94 -6.02
C PRO A 101 -1.69 5.26 -7.39
N LEU A 102 -2.50 5.83 -8.30
CA LEU A 102 -2.59 5.36 -9.69
C LEU A 102 -1.44 5.85 -10.59
N GLY A 103 -0.53 6.67 -10.05
CA GLY A 103 0.65 7.13 -10.78
C GLY A 103 0.30 7.84 -12.08
N ASN A 104 0.91 7.38 -13.19
CA ASN A 104 0.89 8.04 -14.49
C ASN A 104 -0.28 7.63 -15.39
N TRP A 105 -1.38 7.14 -14.81
CA TRP A 105 -2.58 6.76 -15.55
C TRP A 105 -3.09 7.92 -16.42
N LYS A 106 -3.08 7.70 -17.75
CA LYS A 106 -3.60 8.63 -18.73
C LYS A 106 -4.93 8.11 -19.27
N LEU A 107 -6.00 8.79 -18.89
CA LEU A 107 -7.33 8.44 -19.35
C LEU A 107 -7.50 8.80 -20.82
N ARG A 108 -8.04 7.86 -21.60
CA ARG A 108 -8.56 8.17 -22.93
C ARG A 108 -9.66 9.24 -22.82
N PRO A 109 -9.70 10.24 -23.71
CA PRO A 109 -10.82 11.18 -23.76
C PRO A 109 -12.16 10.44 -23.89
N GLY A 110 -13.11 10.75 -23.00
CA GLY A 110 -14.42 10.09 -22.95
C GLY A 110 -14.46 8.74 -22.24
N CYS A 111 -13.37 8.32 -21.57
CA CYS A 111 -13.37 7.13 -20.73
C CYS A 111 -14.45 7.24 -19.62
N GLN A 112 -15.30 6.23 -19.49
CA GLN A 112 -16.35 6.19 -18.48
C GLN A 112 -15.75 5.81 -17.12
N THR A 113 -15.80 6.71 -16.14
CA THR A 113 -15.28 6.50 -14.78
C THR A 113 -16.36 6.64 -13.71
N THR A 114 -17.63 6.51 -14.09
CA THR A 114 -18.77 6.61 -13.19
C THR A 114 -18.59 5.71 -11.98
N SER A 115 -18.65 6.28 -10.78
CA SER A 115 -18.55 5.55 -9.51
C SER A 115 -17.29 4.68 -9.38
N MET A 116 -16.21 5.01 -10.09
CA MET A 116 -14.96 4.22 -10.10
C MET A 116 -14.42 3.93 -8.69
N PHE A 117 -14.54 4.90 -7.78
CA PHE A 117 -14.08 4.82 -6.38
C PHE A 117 -15.23 4.88 -5.36
N ALA A 118 -16.46 4.56 -5.77
CA ALA A 118 -17.59 4.61 -4.84
C ALA A 118 -17.38 3.65 -3.66
N ALA A 119 -17.68 4.09 -2.43
CA ALA A 119 -17.47 3.29 -1.22
C ALA A 119 -16.00 2.79 -1.05
N THR A 120 -15.03 3.60 -1.44
CA THR A 120 -13.60 3.40 -1.15
C THR A 120 -13.08 4.52 -0.27
N ASP A 121 -11.98 4.27 0.43
CA ASP A 121 -11.26 5.30 1.19
C ASP A 121 -10.32 6.14 0.31
N PHE A 122 -10.19 5.81 -0.99
CA PHE A 122 -9.34 6.51 -1.97
C PHE A 122 -9.66 8.01 -2.09
N ASN A 123 -10.91 8.41 -1.83
CA ASN A 123 -11.34 9.81 -1.92
C ASN A 123 -11.41 10.52 -0.56
N ASN A 124 -10.99 9.86 0.52
CA ASN A 124 -11.03 10.40 1.89
C ASN A 124 -9.65 10.76 2.45
N SER A 125 -8.62 10.76 1.59
CA SER A 125 -7.31 11.30 1.94
C SER A 125 -7.43 12.82 2.08
N ARG A 126 -7.30 13.32 3.31
CA ARG A 126 -7.04 14.75 3.61
C ARG A 126 -6.00 15.30 2.64
N PRO A 127 -6.05 16.59 2.26
CA PRO A 127 -4.92 17.22 1.59
C PRO A 127 -3.69 16.93 2.44
N VAL A 128 -2.65 16.36 1.81
CA VAL A 128 -1.35 16.21 2.44
C VAL A 128 -0.85 17.63 2.70
N GLU A 129 -1.10 18.16 3.89
CA GLU A 129 -0.27 19.22 4.45
C GLU A 129 1.12 18.60 4.60
N SER A 130 1.98 18.83 3.61
CA SER A 130 3.44 18.77 3.66
C SER A 130 4.00 18.05 4.90
N GLU A 131 3.89 16.73 4.94
CA GLU A 131 4.66 15.95 5.90
C GLU A 131 6.11 16.03 5.43
N ALA A 132 6.96 16.69 6.23
CA ALA A 132 8.38 16.81 5.98
C ALA A 132 8.97 15.41 5.71
N PRO A 133 9.98 15.29 4.81
CA PRO A 133 10.50 13.99 4.44
C PRO A 133 10.99 13.26 5.70
N ALA A 134 10.48 12.04 5.91
CA ALA A 134 10.96 11.16 6.95
C ALA A 134 12.50 11.09 6.88
N PRO A 135 13.22 11.19 8.01
CA PRO A 135 14.67 11.06 8.00
C PRO A 135 15.05 9.72 7.38
N ALA A 136 16.00 9.76 6.45
CA ALA A 136 16.47 8.59 5.71
C ALA A 136 16.80 7.42 6.68
N PRO A 137 16.53 6.16 6.29
CA PRO A 137 16.92 5.02 7.11
C PRO A 137 18.42 5.08 7.35
N ALA A 138 18.82 5.17 8.62
CA ALA A 138 20.22 5.19 9.01
C ALA A 138 20.91 3.96 8.41
N SER A 139 21.94 4.21 7.60
CA SER A 139 22.78 3.22 6.97
C SER A 139 23.26 2.20 7.99
N LEU A 140 23.08 0.92 7.69
CA LEU A 140 23.63 -0.21 8.42
C LEU A 140 25.15 -0.02 8.57
N VAL A 141 25.60 0.12 9.81
CA VAL A 141 27.02 -0.06 10.19
C VAL A 141 27.23 -1.55 10.49
N PRO A 142 28.38 -2.15 10.09
CA PRO A 142 28.55 -3.60 10.10
C PRO A 142 28.71 -4.15 11.52
N GLU A 143 28.22 -5.38 11.71
CA GLU A 143 28.27 -6.16 12.94
C GLU A 143 29.70 -6.25 13.50
N ALA A 144 29.88 -5.76 14.74
CA ALA A 144 31.01 -6.12 15.57
C ALA A 144 30.60 -7.30 16.46
N GLU A 145 31.22 -8.44 16.18
CA GLU A 145 31.25 -9.63 17.03
C GLU A 145 31.67 -9.24 18.47
N ILE A 146 30.84 -9.53 19.46
CA ILE A 146 31.30 -9.63 20.85
C ILE A 146 30.71 -10.89 21.47
N ALA A 147 31.61 -11.85 21.68
CA ALA A 147 31.40 -13.09 22.36
C ALA A 147 31.04 -12.89 23.85
N ASN A 148 30.38 -13.93 24.36
CA ASN A 148 30.27 -14.36 25.76
C ASN A 148 29.24 -13.69 26.67
N GLY A 149 28.28 -14.52 27.08
CA GLY A 149 27.79 -14.53 28.47
C GLY A 149 26.39 -14.01 28.66
N LEU A 150 25.40 -14.89 28.49
CA LEU A 150 24.08 -14.70 29.10
C LEU A 150 24.22 -14.89 30.62
N PRO A 151 23.66 -13.97 31.43
CA PRO A 151 22.91 -14.43 32.60
C PRO A 151 21.49 -13.83 32.68
N ASP A 152 20.67 -14.60 33.38
CA ASP A 152 19.21 -14.58 33.60
C ASP A 152 18.56 -13.25 34.11
N PRO A 153 17.22 -13.15 34.09
CA PRO A 153 16.47 -11.90 34.03
C PRO A 153 16.08 -11.36 35.42
N ALA A 154 16.62 -10.19 35.79
CA ALA A 154 16.14 -9.45 36.97
C ALA A 154 16.32 -7.92 36.88
N GLY A 155 16.57 -7.36 35.68
CA GLY A 155 17.05 -5.97 35.52
C GLY A 155 16.14 -5.01 34.75
N ALA A 156 14.85 -5.29 34.60
CA ALA A 156 13.99 -4.48 33.73
C ALA A 156 13.47 -3.16 34.37
N ALA A 157 13.47 -3.04 35.69
CA ALA A 157 12.97 -1.84 36.38
C ALA A 157 14.06 -0.77 36.56
N ASP A 158 15.29 -1.15 36.91
CA ASP A 158 16.39 -0.20 37.16
C ASP A 158 16.98 0.41 35.88
N ALA A 159 16.86 -0.29 34.73
CA ALA A 159 17.34 0.21 33.44
C ALA A 159 16.47 1.35 32.88
N VAL A 160 15.16 1.34 33.18
CA VAL A 160 14.23 2.40 32.77
C VAL A 160 14.47 3.66 33.61
N GLU A 161 14.64 3.52 34.93
CA GLU A 161 14.99 4.62 35.84
C GLU A 161 16.32 5.29 35.45
N ALA A 162 17.34 4.50 35.09
CA ALA A 162 18.62 5.03 34.62
C ALA A 162 18.50 5.78 33.28
N ALA A 163 17.69 5.28 32.34
CA ALA A 163 17.46 5.94 31.05
C ALA A 163 16.69 7.27 31.20
N VAL A 164 15.70 7.32 32.10
CA VAL A 164 14.95 8.56 32.42
C VAL A 164 15.87 9.61 33.06
N ALA A 165 16.78 9.20 33.95
CA ALA A 165 17.75 10.11 34.58
C ALA A 165 18.73 10.74 33.57
N VAL A 166 19.16 9.98 32.55
CA VAL A 166 20.02 10.49 31.47
C VAL A 166 19.27 11.49 30.59
N ALA A 167 18.03 11.18 30.22
CA ALA A 167 17.19 12.09 29.44
C ALA A 167 16.94 13.43 30.16
N HIS A 168 16.70 13.39 31.48
CA HIS A 168 16.55 14.60 32.29
C HIS A 168 17.83 15.47 32.35
N ALA A 169 19.01 14.85 32.39
CA ALA A 169 20.28 15.58 32.43
C ALA A 169 20.58 16.29 31.08
N GLU A 170 20.29 15.63 29.96
CA GLU A 170 20.50 16.20 28.62
C GLU A 170 19.54 17.38 28.34
N ILE A 171 18.29 17.28 28.79
CA ILE A 171 17.30 18.37 28.68
C ILE A 171 17.70 19.58 29.54
N ALA A 172 18.30 19.35 30.73
CA ALA A 172 18.79 20.42 31.59
C ALA A 172 19.99 21.18 30.98
N GLU A 173 20.84 20.50 30.21
CA GLU A 173 21.97 21.13 29.48
C GLU A 173 21.48 21.91 28.24
N ALA A 174 20.48 21.37 27.53
CA ALA A 174 19.85 22.02 26.38
C ALA A 174 19.15 23.34 26.75
N ARG A 175 18.53 23.42 27.94
CA ARG A 175 17.99 24.69 28.49
C ARG A 175 19.08 25.70 28.84
N ARG A 176 20.24 25.24 29.33
CA ARG A 176 21.34 26.12 29.75
C ARG A 176 22.07 26.77 28.57
N THR A 177 22.04 26.11 27.41
CA THR A 177 22.66 26.56 26.17
C THR A 177 21.69 27.33 25.25
N GLY A 178 20.41 27.43 25.62
CA GLY A 178 19.39 28.16 24.87
C GLY A 178 18.96 27.48 23.56
N ALA A 179 19.20 26.16 23.43
CA ALA A 179 18.94 25.40 22.20
C ALA A 179 17.47 24.96 22.02
N LEU A 180 16.60 25.25 22.99
CA LEU A 180 15.17 24.95 22.95
C LEU A 180 14.38 26.16 23.48
N ASP A 181 13.36 26.59 22.74
CA ASP A 181 12.40 27.59 23.19
C ASP A 181 11.48 27.00 24.29
N GLU A 182 10.92 27.86 25.15
CA GLU A 182 10.15 27.46 26.34
C GLU A 182 8.98 26.51 26.02
N GLU A 183 8.44 26.58 24.80
CA GLU A 183 7.31 25.77 24.33
C GLU A 183 7.74 24.32 24.01
N ALA A 184 8.93 24.11 23.41
CA ALA A 184 9.47 22.77 23.16
C ALA A 184 9.87 22.05 24.46
N ALA A 185 10.28 22.81 25.47
CA ALA A 185 10.67 22.26 26.77
C ALA A 185 9.49 21.76 27.62
N ALA A 186 8.26 22.18 27.32
CA ALA A 186 7.04 21.73 27.98
C ALA A 186 6.50 20.40 27.39
N VAL A 187 6.69 20.18 26.09
CA VAL A 187 6.27 18.95 25.40
C VAL A 187 7.17 17.76 25.76
N ALA A 188 8.47 18.01 25.97
CA ALA A 188 9.43 16.97 26.34
C ALA A 188 9.22 16.40 27.76
N TRP A 189 8.68 17.16 28.71
CA TRP A 189 8.33 16.64 30.04
C TRP A 189 7.20 15.61 29.92
N ALA A 190 6.15 15.90 29.16
CA ALA A 190 4.94 15.07 29.12
C ALA A 190 5.13 13.67 28.50
N ALA A 191 6.29 13.39 27.90
CA ALA A 191 6.61 12.14 27.22
C ALA A 191 7.68 11.28 27.94
N ALA A 192 8.22 11.74 29.08
CA ALA A 192 9.08 10.97 29.97
C ALA A 192 8.29 10.51 31.20
#